data_AF-A0A3D3TA78-F1
#
_entry.id   AF-A0A3D3TA78-F1
#
_cell.length_a   1.000
_cell.length_b   1.000
_cell.length_c   1.000
_cell.angle_alpha   90.00
_cell.angle_beta   90.00
_cell.angle_gamma   90.00
#
_symmetry.space_group_name_H-M   'P 1'
#
loop_
_entity.id
_entity.type
_entity.pdbx_description
1 polymer ?
#
loop_
_entity_poly.entity_id
_entity_poly.type
_entity_poly.pdbx_seq_one_letter_code
_entity_poly.pdbx_strand_id
1 'polypeptide(L)'
;AIIVDGDHNEVLYDYNAHQRMYPASVTKIMTSLVVLDAIDKGELTLETPVTASAAAVTLPEGSSTAGIKEGEVLTIEQLLYCDLVPSANEACNILAEAVSGSNQEFVKRMNDKAAELGMTDTNFTNPHGLHDPNHYTTAYDIYLMAAAAMKYDIFRTIVSTPVYTLPATNLSDSRTLHTTNSLLSNWYAIGYTYSKAIGIKTG
;
A
#
# COMPACT_ATOMS: atom_id res chain seq x y z
N ALA A 1 -6.89 -8.63 -16.56
CA ALA A 1 -7.92 -7.75 -15.98
C ALA A 1 -9.04 -8.60 -15.43
N ILE A 2 -9.71 -8.12 -14.39
CA ILE A 2 -10.84 -8.81 -13.77
C ILE A 2 -11.88 -7.78 -13.30
N ILE A 3 -13.16 -8.11 -13.37
CA ILE A 3 -14.26 -7.37 -12.74
C ILE A 3 -15.06 -8.37 -11.90
N VAL A 4 -15.28 -8.03 -10.64
CA VAL A 4 -15.98 -8.89 -9.67
C VAL A 4 -17.12 -8.09 -9.04
N ASP A 5 -18.29 -8.70 -8.94
CA ASP A 5 -19.35 -8.24 -8.04
C ASP A 5 -18.96 -8.60 -6.60
N GLY A 6 -18.62 -7.60 -5.80
CA GLY A 6 -18.19 -7.79 -4.41
C GLY A 6 -19.28 -8.25 -3.45
N ASP A 7 -20.57 -8.05 -3.79
CA ASP A 7 -21.69 -8.46 -2.93
C ASP A 7 -21.99 -9.96 -3.09
N HIS A 8 -21.83 -10.47 -4.31
CA HIS A 8 -22.14 -11.86 -4.66
C HIS A 8 -20.89 -12.74 -4.87
N ASN A 9 -19.69 -12.15 -4.82
CA ASN A 9 -18.42 -12.80 -5.19
C ASN A 9 -18.46 -13.45 -6.58
N GLU A 10 -19.11 -12.79 -7.53
CA GLU A 10 -19.27 -13.29 -8.91
C GLU A 10 -18.28 -12.59 -9.84
N VAL A 11 -17.51 -13.37 -10.61
CA VAL A 11 -16.62 -12.82 -11.66
C VAL A 11 -17.47 -12.43 -12.87
N LEU A 12 -17.61 -11.12 -13.10
CA LEU A 12 -18.37 -10.56 -14.22
C LEU A 12 -17.53 -10.47 -15.50
N TYR A 13 -16.22 -10.36 -15.37
CA TYR A 13 -15.29 -10.29 -16.49
C TYR A 13 -13.92 -10.83 -16.10
N ASP A 14 -13.32 -11.62 -17.00
CA ASP A 14 -11.95 -12.11 -16.91
C ASP A 14 -11.26 -11.91 -18.26
N TYR A 15 -10.08 -11.29 -18.22
CA TYR A 15 -9.13 -11.31 -19.32
C TYR A 15 -7.73 -11.60 -18.79
N ASN A 16 -7.29 -12.85 -18.94
CA ASN A 16 -6.02 -13.34 -18.41
C ASN A 16 -5.84 -13.02 -16.92
N ALA A 17 -6.92 -13.17 -16.11
CA ALA A 17 -6.88 -12.75 -14.71
C ALA A 17 -5.82 -13.51 -13.88
N HIS A 18 -5.47 -14.72 -14.28
CA HIS A 18 -4.45 -15.57 -13.66
C HIS A 18 -3.06 -15.48 -14.32
N GLN A 19 -2.87 -14.60 -15.31
CA GLN A 19 -1.55 -14.38 -15.90
C GLN A 19 -0.65 -13.65 -14.91
N ARG A 20 0.55 -14.19 -14.68
CA ARG A 20 1.57 -13.55 -13.84
C ARG A 20 2.07 -12.25 -14.48
N MET A 21 2.10 -11.20 -13.67
CA MET A 21 2.54 -9.86 -14.02
C MET A 21 3.29 -9.24 -12.84
N TYR A 22 4.12 -8.23 -13.11
CA TYR A 22 4.75 -7.43 -12.06
C TYR A 22 3.71 -6.48 -11.42
N PRO A 23 3.53 -6.48 -10.09
CA PRO A 23 2.50 -5.66 -9.43
C PRO A 23 2.82 -4.17 -9.36
N ALA A 24 4.09 -3.78 -9.46
CA ALA A 24 4.54 -2.42 -9.17
C ALA A 24 3.95 -1.92 -7.83
N SER A 25 3.49 -0.66 -7.75
CA SER A 25 2.97 -0.08 -6.50
C SER A 25 1.67 -0.74 -5.98
N VAL A 26 1.02 -1.61 -6.75
CA VAL A 26 -0.14 -2.38 -6.25
C VAL A 26 0.24 -3.28 -5.07
N THR A 27 1.53 -3.65 -4.95
CA THR A 27 2.11 -4.34 -3.78
C THR A 27 1.78 -3.67 -2.45
N LYS A 28 1.63 -2.34 -2.42
CA LYS A 28 1.36 -1.56 -1.21
C LYS A 28 0.03 -1.92 -0.54
N ILE A 29 -0.92 -2.49 -1.29
CA ILE A 29 -2.15 -3.07 -0.72
C ILE A 29 -1.79 -4.18 0.27
N MET A 30 -0.90 -5.10 -0.10
CA MET A 30 -0.45 -6.19 0.77
C MET A 30 0.34 -5.64 1.98
N THR A 31 1.20 -4.66 1.77
CA THR A 31 1.95 -4.02 2.87
C THR A 31 1.02 -3.42 3.91
N SER A 32 0.05 -2.61 3.47
CA SER A 32 -0.98 -2.06 4.35
C SER A 32 -1.79 -3.16 5.04
N LEU A 33 -2.18 -4.22 4.32
CA LEU A 33 -2.92 -5.34 4.90
C LEU A 33 -2.16 -6.05 6.03
N VAL A 34 -0.86 -6.33 5.83
CA VAL A 34 -0.02 -6.96 6.87
C VAL A 34 0.16 -6.07 8.10
N VAL A 35 0.27 -4.75 7.91
CA VAL A 35 0.31 -3.77 9.01
C VAL A 35 -1.00 -3.78 9.80
N LEU A 36 -2.14 -3.78 9.11
CA LEU A 36 -3.47 -3.79 9.74
C LEU A 36 -3.71 -5.09 10.52
N ASP A 37 -3.27 -6.22 9.99
CA ASP A 37 -3.28 -7.50 10.69
C ASP A 37 -2.42 -7.48 11.98
N ALA A 38 -1.27 -6.79 11.95
CA ALA A 38 -0.43 -6.64 13.14
C ALA A 38 -1.11 -5.75 14.21
N ILE A 39 -1.87 -4.73 13.79
CA ILE A 39 -2.71 -3.92 14.69
C ILE A 39 -3.81 -4.77 15.33
N ASP A 40 -4.53 -5.58 14.55
CA ASP A 40 -5.58 -6.47 15.06
C ASP A 40 -5.04 -7.51 16.06
N LYS A 41 -3.78 -7.94 15.87
CA LYS A 41 -3.05 -8.82 16.81
C LYS A 41 -2.51 -8.10 18.05
N GLY A 42 -2.64 -6.78 18.12
CA GLY A 42 -2.16 -5.96 19.23
C GLY A 42 -0.64 -5.79 19.28
N GLU A 43 0.07 -6.00 18.16
CA GLU A 43 1.53 -5.80 18.07
C GLU A 43 1.89 -4.31 18.10
N LEU A 44 0.99 -3.45 17.61
CA LEU A 44 1.10 -1.99 17.55
C LEU A 44 -0.29 -1.35 17.39
N THR A 45 -0.34 -0.02 17.40
CA THR A 45 -1.57 0.76 17.15
C THR A 45 -1.35 1.82 16.07
N LEU A 46 -2.43 2.42 15.57
CA LEU A 46 -2.38 3.52 14.61
C LEU A 46 -1.58 4.73 15.11
N GLU A 47 -1.55 4.95 16.43
CA GLU A 47 -0.86 6.05 17.12
C GLU A 47 0.59 5.72 17.48
N THR A 48 1.04 4.47 17.27
CA THR A 48 2.40 4.05 17.61
C THR A 48 3.41 4.92 16.84
N PRO A 49 4.29 5.67 17.53
CA PRO A 49 5.29 6.49 16.87
C PRO A 49 6.43 5.61 16.35
N VAL A 50 6.85 5.86 15.11
CA VAL A 50 7.94 5.15 14.44
C VAL A 50 8.96 6.16 13.94
N THR A 51 10.22 5.94 14.26
CA THR A 51 11.35 6.74 13.76
C THR A 51 11.86 6.13 12.47
N ALA A 52 11.90 6.91 11.39
CA ALA A 52 12.45 6.48 10.11
C ALA A 52 13.96 6.22 10.20
N SER A 53 14.39 5.01 9.84
CA SER A 53 15.79 4.66 9.76
C SER A 53 16.45 5.22 8.49
N ALA A 54 17.78 5.35 8.49
CA ALA A 54 18.55 5.71 7.30
C ALA A 54 18.30 4.74 6.13
N ALA A 55 18.22 3.45 6.45
CA ALA A 55 18.00 2.40 5.47
C ALA A 55 16.61 2.53 4.81
N ALA A 56 15.57 2.79 5.60
CA ALA A 56 14.21 2.85 5.10
C ALA A 56 13.98 4.00 4.10
N VAL A 57 14.68 5.13 4.28
CA VAL A 57 14.58 6.32 3.42
C VAL A 57 15.60 6.33 2.26
N THR A 58 16.50 5.36 2.21
CA THR A 58 17.47 5.23 1.11
C THR A 58 16.85 4.45 -0.05
N LEU A 59 16.43 5.16 -1.10
CA LEU A 59 15.74 4.58 -2.25
C LEU A 59 16.38 4.97 -3.59
N PRO A 60 16.18 4.17 -4.66
CA PRO A 60 16.58 4.57 -6.00
C PRO A 60 15.93 5.89 -6.44
N GLU A 61 16.67 6.68 -7.22
CA GLU A 61 16.17 7.92 -7.82
C GLU A 61 14.89 7.65 -8.65
N GLY A 62 13.93 8.56 -8.56
CA GLY A 62 12.63 8.43 -9.23
C GLY A 62 11.59 7.57 -8.49
N SER A 63 11.94 7.03 -7.31
CA SER A 63 10.95 6.40 -6.42
C SER A 63 9.88 7.40 -5.98
N SER A 64 8.63 6.98 -5.96
CA SER A 64 7.55 7.73 -5.30
C SER A 64 7.87 7.91 -3.82
N THR A 65 7.66 9.12 -3.31
CA THR A 65 8.12 9.55 -1.98
C THR A 65 7.15 10.56 -1.36
N ALA A 66 7.07 10.56 -0.02
CA ALA A 66 6.44 11.61 0.79
C ALA A 66 7.48 12.58 1.39
N GLY A 67 8.75 12.43 1.01
CA GLY A 67 9.87 13.23 1.51
C GLY A 67 10.19 12.95 2.97
N ILE A 68 10.00 11.71 3.44
CA ILE A 68 10.32 11.33 4.82
C ILE A 68 11.85 11.29 4.99
N LYS A 69 12.35 11.89 6.08
CA LYS A 69 13.79 11.99 6.37
C LYS A 69 14.21 10.97 7.42
N GLU A 70 15.49 10.60 7.41
CA GLU A 70 16.10 9.84 8.51
C GLU A 70 15.89 10.57 9.85
N GLY A 71 15.48 9.83 10.89
CA GLY A 71 15.19 10.36 12.22
C GLY A 71 13.82 11.05 12.34
N GLU A 72 13.05 11.12 11.25
CA GLU A 72 11.70 11.68 11.29
C GLU A 72 10.75 10.71 11.98
N VAL A 73 9.88 11.23 12.84
CA VAL A 73 8.93 10.45 13.63
C VAL A 73 7.53 10.67 13.08
N LEU A 74 6.88 9.58 12.69
CA LEU A 74 5.49 9.54 12.22
C LEU A 74 4.72 8.44 12.94
N THR A 75 3.40 8.59 13.06
CA THR A 75 2.56 7.49 13.54
C THR A 75 2.32 6.45 12.44
N ILE A 76 1.92 5.24 12.82
CA ILE A 76 1.53 4.20 11.85
C ILE A 76 0.43 4.69 10.91
N GLU A 77 -0.58 5.40 11.42
CA GLU A 77 -1.62 6.00 10.59
C GLU A 77 -1.03 6.95 9.53
N GLN A 78 -0.15 7.87 9.94
CA GLN A 78 0.49 8.82 9.04
C GLN A 78 1.32 8.09 7.96
N LEU A 79 2.03 7.04 8.34
CA LEU A 79 2.79 6.20 7.41
C LEU A 79 1.88 5.45 6.43
N LEU A 80 0.72 4.95 6.86
CA LEU A 80 -0.27 4.34 5.97
C LEU A 80 -0.84 5.37 4.98
N TYR A 81 -1.08 6.62 5.40
CA TYR A 81 -1.44 7.70 4.47
C TYR A 81 -0.31 7.98 3.47
N CYS A 82 0.97 8.02 3.91
CA CYS A 82 2.11 8.18 3.01
C CYS A 82 2.25 7.01 2.02
N ASP A 83 2.02 5.77 2.46
CA ASP A 83 2.04 4.57 1.62
C ASP A 83 0.94 4.60 0.54
N LEU A 84 -0.30 4.92 0.94
CA LEU A 84 -1.45 4.72 0.07
C LEU A 84 -1.77 5.95 -0.80
N VAL A 85 -1.60 7.17 -0.28
CA VAL A 85 -1.98 8.41 -1.00
C VAL A 85 -0.94 8.79 -2.07
N PRO A 86 0.28 9.24 -1.73
CA PRO A 86 1.31 9.56 -2.73
C PRO A 86 2.12 8.35 -3.21
N SER A 87 1.85 7.14 -2.69
CA SER A 87 2.63 5.94 -3.04
C SER A 87 4.08 5.95 -2.54
N ALA A 88 4.35 6.51 -1.36
CA ALA A 88 5.71 6.65 -0.85
C ALA A 88 6.36 5.29 -0.53
N ASN A 89 7.47 4.97 -1.21
CA ASN A 89 8.18 3.70 -1.03
C ASN A 89 8.84 3.61 0.35
N GLU A 90 9.34 4.73 0.88
CA GLU A 90 10.03 4.77 2.17
C GLU A 90 9.06 4.51 3.31
N ALA A 91 7.79 4.92 3.18
CA ALA A 91 6.76 4.60 4.16
C ALA A 91 6.56 3.08 4.28
N CYS A 92 6.61 2.34 3.17
CA CYS A 92 6.51 0.88 3.19
C CYS A 92 7.68 0.24 3.94
N ASN A 93 8.91 0.75 3.75
CA ASN A 93 10.09 0.25 4.46
C ASN A 93 10.01 0.54 5.96
N ILE A 94 9.58 1.76 6.33
CA ILE A 94 9.42 2.15 7.74
C ILE A 94 8.35 1.27 8.42
N LEU A 95 7.22 1.03 7.75
CA LEU A 95 6.16 0.14 8.23
C LEU A 95 6.66 -1.30 8.38
N ALA A 96 7.44 -1.79 7.41
CA ALA A 96 8.01 -3.13 7.44
C ALA A 96 8.99 -3.32 8.62
N GLU A 97 9.86 -2.35 8.85
CA GLU A 97 10.76 -2.33 10.00
C GLU A 97 9.99 -2.25 11.33
N ALA A 98 8.93 -1.45 11.41
CA ALA A 98 8.11 -1.33 12.62
C ALA A 98 7.40 -2.64 13.00
N VAL A 99 6.87 -3.36 12.00
CA VAL A 99 6.10 -4.59 12.22
C VAL A 99 6.99 -5.81 12.42
N SER A 100 8.09 -5.92 11.67
CA SER A 100 8.88 -7.16 11.57
C SER A 100 10.37 -6.98 11.88
N GLY A 101 10.82 -5.78 12.22
CA GLY A 101 12.22 -5.45 12.48
C GLY A 101 13.09 -5.36 11.22
N SER A 102 12.64 -5.88 10.08
CA SER A 102 13.34 -5.77 8.79
C SER A 102 12.40 -6.02 7.61
N ASN A 103 12.78 -5.51 6.43
CA ASN A 103 12.09 -5.79 5.18
C ASN A 103 12.05 -7.30 4.83
N GLN A 104 13.11 -8.05 5.15
CA GLN A 104 13.16 -9.48 4.84
C GLN A 104 12.13 -10.28 5.64
N GLU A 105 12.01 -10.01 6.94
CA GLU A 105 11.01 -10.68 7.78
C GLU A 105 9.59 -10.20 7.47
N PHE A 106 9.43 -8.93 7.09
CA PHE A 106 8.14 -8.42 6.63
C PHE A 106 7.67 -9.08 5.34
N VAL A 107 8.57 -9.28 4.36
CA VAL A 107 8.25 -9.97 3.10
C VAL A 107 7.82 -11.42 3.35
N LYS A 108 8.36 -12.10 4.37
CA LYS A 108 7.82 -13.42 4.78
C LYS A 108 6.37 -13.31 5.21
N ARG A 109 6.03 -12.35 6.06
CA ARG A 109 4.63 -12.10 6.48
C ARG A 109 3.72 -11.75 5.29
N MET A 110 4.21 -10.99 4.31
CA MET A 110 3.46 -10.71 3.08
C MET A 110 3.15 -11.98 2.29
N ASN A 111 4.12 -12.89 2.15
CA ASN A 111 3.92 -14.15 1.44
C ASN A 111 3.09 -15.15 2.25
N ASP A 112 3.21 -15.16 3.59
CA ASP A 112 2.34 -15.95 4.47
C ASP A 112 0.88 -15.47 4.33
N LYS A 113 0.65 -14.14 4.35
CA LYS A 113 -0.67 -13.55 4.10
C LYS A 113 -1.19 -13.88 2.70
N ALA A 114 -0.34 -13.84 1.67
CA ALA A 114 -0.72 -14.24 0.32
C ALA A 114 -1.21 -15.70 0.28
N ALA A 115 -0.48 -16.61 0.95
CA ALA A 115 -0.87 -18.01 1.07
C ALA A 115 -2.20 -18.20 1.83
N GLU A 116 -2.40 -17.47 2.93
CA GLU A 116 -3.65 -17.47 3.70
C GLU A 116 -4.86 -17.03 2.87
N LEU A 117 -4.67 -16.07 1.96
CA LEU A 117 -5.72 -15.59 1.06
C LEU A 117 -5.92 -16.48 -0.17
N GLY A 118 -5.07 -17.48 -0.39
CA GLY A 118 -5.13 -18.35 -1.57
C GLY A 118 -4.53 -17.75 -2.84
N MET A 119 -3.63 -16.76 -2.71
CA MET A 119 -2.94 -16.11 -3.83
C MET A 119 -1.80 -17.00 -4.36
N THR A 120 -2.13 -18.10 -5.04
CA THR A 120 -1.18 -19.15 -5.44
C THR A 120 -0.19 -18.75 -6.53
N ASP A 121 -0.43 -17.64 -7.21
CA ASP A 121 0.40 -17.13 -8.31
C ASP A 121 1.02 -15.77 -7.96
N THR A 122 1.32 -15.57 -6.67
CA THR A 122 1.93 -14.36 -6.13
C THR A 122 3.22 -14.68 -5.36
N ASN A 123 4.23 -13.84 -5.54
CA ASN A 123 5.42 -13.79 -4.69
C ASN A 123 5.87 -12.34 -4.53
N PHE A 124 5.98 -11.87 -3.29
CA PHE A 124 6.53 -10.56 -2.96
C PHE A 124 8.01 -10.69 -2.61
N THR A 125 8.80 -9.70 -3.02
CA THR A 125 10.24 -9.61 -2.68
C THR A 125 10.62 -8.35 -1.92
N ASN A 126 9.71 -7.37 -1.84
CA ASN A 126 9.89 -6.10 -1.15
C ASN A 126 8.53 -5.48 -0.80
N PRO A 127 8.44 -4.54 0.15
CA PRO A 127 7.15 -4.00 0.61
C PRO A 127 6.58 -2.89 -0.28
N HIS A 128 7.36 -2.30 -1.17
CA HIS A 128 6.94 -1.13 -1.95
C HIS A 128 6.59 -1.43 -3.42
N GLY A 129 7.02 -2.58 -3.96
CA GLY A 129 6.80 -2.99 -5.35
C GLY A 129 7.83 -2.47 -6.35
N LEU A 130 9.06 -2.17 -5.92
CA LEU A 130 10.12 -1.90 -6.91
C LEU A 130 10.44 -3.20 -7.66
N HIS A 131 10.86 -3.06 -8.91
CA HIS A 131 11.00 -4.18 -9.81
C HIS A 131 12.02 -5.22 -9.32
N ASP A 132 11.59 -6.48 -9.39
CA ASP A 132 12.39 -7.68 -9.21
C ASP A 132 11.72 -8.79 -10.03
N PRO A 133 12.46 -9.60 -10.81
CA PRO A 133 11.88 -10.65 -11.65
C PRO A 133 11.11 -11.71 -10.86
N ASN A 134 11.41 -11.89 -9.58
CA ASN A 134 10.69 -12.80 -8.68
C ASN A 134 9.49 -12.12 -8.01
N HIS A 135 9.25 -10.83 -8.25
CA HIS A 135 8.15 -10.10 -7.64
C HIS A 135 6.95 -10.06 -8.58
N TYR A 136 6.03 -11.02 -8.45
CA TYR A 136 4.92 -11.18 -9.38
C TYR A 136 3.60 -11.44 -8.64
N THR A 137 2.50 -11.19 -9.34
CA THR A 137 1.13 -11.51 -8.89
C THR A 137 0.24 -11.71 -10.12
N THR A 138 -1.07 -11.86 -9.91
CA THR A 138 -2.08 -11.91 -10.98
C THR A 138 -3.19 -10.90 -10.70
N ALA A 139 -4.04 -10.60 -11.70
CA ALA A 139 -5.17 -9.71 -11.46
C ALA A 139 -6.20 -10.32 -10.48
N TYR A 140 -6.35 -11.65 -10.51
CA TYR A 140 -7.19 -12.38 -9.57
C TYR A 140 -6.65 -12.27 -8.14
N ASP A 141 -5.35 -12.49 -7.95
CA ASP A 141 -4.70 -12.39 -6.64
C ASP A 141 -4.75 -10.96 -6.08
N ILE A 142 -4.57 -9.95 -6.95
CA ILE A 142 -4.76 -8.54 -6.56
C ILE A 142 -6.18 -8.30 -6.03
N TYR A 143 -7.21 -8.87 -6.68
CA TYR A 143 -8.58 -8.77 -6.18
C TYR A 143 -8.72 -9.38 -4.78
N LEU A 144 -8.11 -10.54 -4.52
CA LEU A 144 -8.20 -11.19 -3.21
C LEU A 144 -7.62 -10.31 -2.08
N MET A 145 -6.40 -9.78 -2.26
CA MET A 145 -5.81 -8.89 -1.24
C MET A 145 -6.55 -7.55 -1.13
N ALA A 146 -7.05 -7.00 -2.24
CA ALA A 146 -7.84 -5.78 -2.20
C ALA A 146 -9.17 -5.98 -1.47
N ALA A 147 -9.87 -7.08 -1.74
CA ALA A 147 -11.11 -7.43 -1.04
C ALA A 147 -10.87 -7.67 0.46
N ALA A 148 -9.74 -8.26 0.84
CA ALA A 148 -9.35 -8.40 2.22
C ALA A 148 -9.05 -7.05 2.89
N ALA A 149 -8.24 -6.19 2.25
CA ALA A 149 -7.87 -4.88 2.77
C ALA A 149 -9.09 -3.94 2.90
N MET A 150 -10.04 -4.00 1.96
CA MET A 150 -11.27 -3.20 1.98
C MET A 150 -12.23 -3.55 3.13
N LYS A 151 -11.98 -4.63 3.89
CA LYS A 151 -12.72 -4.91 5.14
C LYS A 151 -12.33 -3.99 6.28
N TYR A 152 -11.14 -3.38 6.22
CA TYR A 152 -10.66 -2.45 7.24
C TYR A 152 -11.15 -1.03 6.95
N ASP A 153 -11.88 -0.43 7.90
CA ASP A 153 -12.43 0.92 7.77
C ASP A 153 -11.35 1.96 7.48
N ILE A 154 -10.24 1.90 8.21
CA ILE A 154 -9.10 2.80 8.03
C ILE A 154 -8.49 2.70 6.62
N PHE A 155 -8.38 1.49 6.06
CA PHE A 155 -7.89 1.30 4.70
C PHE A 155 -8.82 1.98 3.70
N ARG A 156 -10.14 1.75 3.81
CA ARG A 156 -11.16 2.40 2.96
C ARG A 156 -11.09 3.92 3.04
N THR A 157 -10.96 4.46 4.25
CA THR A 157 -10.80 5.91 4.46
C THR A 157 -9.58 6.44 3.72
N ILE A 158 -8.41 5.81 3.91
CA ILE A 158 -7.16 6.31 3.32
C ILE A 158 -7.21 6.22 1.79
N VAL A 159 -7.58 5.08 1.22
CA VAL A 159 -7.51 4.90 -0.24
C VAL A 159 -8.55 5.73 -0.99
N SER A 160 -9.63 6.16 -0.32
CA SER A 160 -10.63 7.08 -0.87
C SER A 160 -10.26 8.55 -0.71
N THR A 161 -9.15 8.88 -0.03
CA THR A 161 -8.73 10.24 0.26
C THR A 161 -8.00 10.88 -0.95
N PRO A 162 -8.55 11.96 -1.54
CA PRO A 162 -7.91 12.62 -2.70
C PRO A 162 -6.71 13.48 -2.31
N VAL A 163 -6.74 14.08 -1.12
CA VAL A 163 -5.70 14.95 -0.58
C VAL A 163 -5.61 14.71 0.92
N TYR A 164 -4.40 14.53 1.42
CA TYR A 164 -4.11 14.38 2.85
C TYR A 164 -3.08 15.42 3.29
N THR A 165 -3.38 16.18 4.33
CA THR A 165 -2.42 17.09 4.95
C THR A 165 -1.72 16.36 6.09
N LEU A 166 -0.48 15.93 5.84
CA LEU A 166 0.38 15.39 6.86
C LEU A 166 0.83 16.54 7.78
N PRO A 167 0.53 16.49 9.10
CA PRO A 167 0.94 17.55 10.02
C PRO A 167 2.47 17.65 10.11
N ALA A 168 2.94 18.77 10.66
CA ALA A 168 4.36 18.94 10.93
C ALA A 168 4.87 17.85 11.88
N THR A 169 6.08 17.36 11.61
CA THR A 169 6.77 16.36 12.41
C THR A 169 7.88 17.02 13.22
N ASN A 170 8.75 16.23 13.84
CA ASN A 170 9.97 16.72 14.47
C ASN A 170 11.00 17.28 13.47
N LEU A 171 10.95 16.94 12.18
CA LEU A 171 11.99 17.31 11.18
C LEU A 171 11.46 17.99 9.90
N SER A 172 10.15 18.05 9.73
CA SER A 172 9.53 18.58 8.52
C SER A 172 8.30 19.41 8.86
N ASP A 173 8.11 20.50 8.11
CA ASP A 173 6.86 21.24 8.11
C ASP A 173 5.70 20.36 7.59
N SER A 174 4.47 20.85 7.74
CA SER A 174 3.31 20.16 7.19
C SER A 174 3.43 19.98 5.67
N ARG A 175 3.01 18.81 5.17
CA ARG A 175 3.09 18.43 3.76
C ARG A 175 1.71 18.06 3.24
N THR A 176 1.37 18.55 2.06
CA THR A 176 0.14 18.15 1.37
C THR A 176 0.45 17.01 0.40
N LEU A 177 -0.16 15.86 0.63
CA LEU A 177 -0.02 14.66 -0.20
C LEU A 177 -1.25 14.52 -1.10
N HIS A 178 -1.03 14.19 -2.36
CA HIS A 178 -2.09 14.03 -3.35
C HIS A 178 -2.16 12.58 -3.81
N THR A 179 -3.39 12.07 -3.96
CA THR A 179 -3.57 10.72 -4.50
C THR A 179 -3.06 10.63 -5.93
N THR A 180 -2.43 9.51 -6.25
CA THR A 180 -2.05 9.14 -7.63
C THR A 180 -3.22 8.60 -8.44
N ASN A 181 -4.35 8.28 -7.78
CA ASN A 181 -5.53 7.72 -8.42
C ASN A 181 -6.37 8.81 -9.12
N SER A 182 -6.28 8.86 -10.45
CA SER A 182 -6.99 9.86 -11.26
C SER A 182 -8.51 9.70 -11.27
N LEU A 183 -9.05 8.57 -10.79
CA LEU A 183 -10.50 8.41 -10.59
C LEU A 183 -11.01 9.29 -9.44
N LEU A 184 -10.14 9.65 -8.48
CA LEU A 184 -10.48 10.44 -7.29
C LEU A 184 -10.08 11.92 -7.41
N SER A 185 -9.04 12.22 -8.18
CA SER A 185 -8.47 13.57 -8.25
C SER A 185 -7.94 13.91 -9.64
N ASN A 186 -8.08 15.17 -10.03
CA ASN A 186 -7.54 15.69 -11.29
C ASN A 186 -6.14 16.29 -11.15
N TRP A 187 -5.49 16.12 -9.99
CA TRP A 187 -4.19 16.75 -9.68
C TRP A 187 -3.09 16.34 -10.67
N TYR A 188 -3.01 15.04 -11.02
CA TYR A 188 -2.02 14.53 -11.96
C TYR A 188 -2.55 14.34 -13.39
N ALA A 189 -3.85 14.10 -13.56
CA ALA A 189 -4.47 13.88 -14.87
C ALA A 189 -5.91 14.40 -14.91
N ILE A 190 -6.27 15.11 -15.98
CA ILE A 190 -7.60 15.71 -16.16
C ILE A 190 -8.51 14.75 -16.94
N GLY A 191 -9.80 14.69 -16.57
CA GLY A 191 -10.84 14.00 -17.35
C GLY A 191 -11.09 12.53 -16.98
N TYR A 192 -10.44 12.03 -15.92
CA TYR A 192 -10.55 10.63 -15.49
C TYR A 192 -11.35 10.45 -14.19
N THR A 193 -11.90 11.51 -13.61
CA THR A 193 -12.61 11.41 -12.33
C THR A 193 -13.92 10.63 -12.46
N TYR A 194 -14.19 9.76 -11.50
CA TYR A 194 -15.41 8.97 -11.43
C TYR A 194 -15.98 9.03 -10.01
N SER A 195 -17.12 9.69 -9.84
CA SER A 195 -17.69 10.01 -8.52
C SER A 195 -18.09 8.78 -7.68
N LYS A 196 -18.20 7.60 -8.29
CA LYS A 196 -18.47 6.34 -7.57
C LYS A 196 -17.20 5.56 -7.24
N ALA A 197 -16.02 6.00 -7.69
CA ALA A 197 -14.77 5.37 -7.31
C ALA A 197 -14.48 5.63 -5.83
N ILE A 198 -14.06 4.58 -5.12
CA ILE A 198 -13.71 4.64 -3.69
C ILE A 198 -12.25 4.26 -3.43
N GLY A 199 -11.40 4.26 -4.47
CA GLY A 199 -9.96 4.16 -4.33
C GLY A 199 -9.34 2.80 -4.64
N ILE A 200 -8.62 2.26 -3.65
CA ILE A 200 -7.62 1.18 -3.69
C ILE A 200 -6.22 1.68 -4.04
N LYS A 201 -5.71 1.41 -5.25
CA LYS A 201 -4.31 1.70 -5.58
C LYS A 201 -4.06 1.69 -7.08
N THR A 202 -3.10 2.50 -7.53
CA THR A 202 -2.55 2.49 -8.88
C THR A 202 -1.11 1.96 -8.87
N GLY A 203 -0.67 1.39 -10.00
CA GLY A 203 0.63 0.74 -10.16
C GLY A 203 1.51 1.42 -11.20
#